data_AF-A0A3A4PSZ3-F1
#
_entry.id   AF-A0A3A4PSZ3-F1
#
_cell.length_a   1.000
_cell.length_b   1.000
_cell.length_c   1.000
_cell.angle_alpha   90.00
_cell.angle_beta   90.00
_cell.angle_gamma   90.00
#
_symmetry.space_group_name_H-M   'P 1'
#
loop_
_entity.id
_entity.type
_entity.pdbx_description
1 polymer ?
#
loop_
_entity_poly.entity_id
_entity_poly.type
_entity_poly.pdbx_seq_one_letter_code
_entity_poly.pdbx_strand_id
1 'polypeptide(L)'
;MVTLIEEPVDVSAVFRGGRLRPTAFLWRGRRYDIRRVLGTYRLLKGRYLELHYSVMSDNPEVYELRFSTEGMSWSLVRVHSEG
;
A
#
# COMPACT_ATOMS: atom_id res chain seq x y z
N MET A 1 -14.93 9.69 3.73
CA MET A 1 -14.63 9.21 5.10
C MET A 1 -13.24 8.57 5.13
N VAL A 2 -12.53 8.61 6.27
CA VAL A 2 -11.27 7.87 6.45
C VAL A 2 -11.50 6.72 7.43
N THR A 3 -11.11 5.51 7.03
CA THR A 3 -11.25 4.30 7.83
C THR A 3 -9.88 3.66 8.04
N LEU A 4 -9.50 3.45 9.31
CA LEU A 4 -8.32 2.68 9.68
C LEU A 4 -8.61 1.19 9.52
N ILE A 5 -7.68 0.45 8.89
CA ILE A 5 -7.83 -0.98 8.57
C ILE A 5 -6.76 -1.81 9.29
N GLU A 6 -5.47 -1.55 9.03
CA GLU A 6 -4.32 -2.30 9.57
C GLU A 6 -4.38 -3.83 9.33
N GLU A 7 -4.82 -4.23 8.13
CA GLU A 7 -4.93 -5.64 7.74
C GLU A 7 -3.76 -6.07 6.84
N PRO A 8 -3.24 -7.31 6.97
CA PRO A 8 -2.26 -7.85 6.03
C PRO A 8 -2.88 -8.02 4.64
N VAL A 9 -2.08 -7.78 3.61
CA VAL A 9 -2.49 -7.93 2.19
C VAL A 9 -1.35 -8.53 1.37
N ASP A 10 -1.67 -9.29 0.34
CA ASP A 10 -0.67 -9.72 -0.64
C ASP A 10 -0.50 -8.63 -1.70
N VAL A 11 0.75 -8.36 -2.11
CA VAL A 11 1.05 -7.29 -3.07
C VAL A 11 1.93 -7.80 -4.20
N SER A 12 1.50 -7.56 -5.44
CA SER A 12 2.36 -7.66 -6.60
C SER A 12 3.14 -6.36 -6.75
N ALA A 13 4.46 -6.42 -6.82
CA ALA A 13 5.32 -5.25 -6.95
C ALA A 13 6.48 -5.50 -7.91
N VAL A 14 6.99 -4.42 -8.48
CA VAL A 14 8.18 -4.44 -9.32
C VAL A 14 9.31 -3.66 -8.65
N PHE A 15 10.53 -4.17 -8.79
CA PHE A 15 11.73 -3.41 -8.48
C PHE A 15 12.23 -2.75 -9.76
N ARG A 16 12.25 -1.42 -9.78
CA ARG A 16 12.70 -0.65 -10.95
C ARG A 16 13.50 0.56 -10.51
N GLY A 17 14.74 0.67 -10.99
CA GLY A 17 15.63 1.79 -10.68
C GLY A 17 15.90 1.95 -9.19
N GLY A 18 16.12 0.83 -8.48
CA GLY A 18 16.37 0.83 -7.03
C GLY A 18 15.15 1.16 -6.16
N ARG A 19 13.93 1.14 -6.72
CA ARG A 19 12.69 1.41 -5.98
C ARG A 19 11.71 0.26 -6.11
N LEU A 20 11.07 -0.10 -5.01
CA LEU A 20 9.90 -0.97 -4.96
C LEU A 20 8.67 -0.16 -5.39
N ARG A 21 7.90 -0.68 -6.35
CA ARG A 21 6.65 -0.07 -6.81
C ARG A 21 5.53 -1.11 -6.77
N PRO A 22 4.47 -0.91 -5.96
CA PRO A 22 3.33 -1.81 -5.97
C PRO A 22 2.54 -1.64 -7.27
N THR A 23 1.96 -2.73 -7.76
CA THR A 23 1.22 -2.82 -9.03
C THR A 23 -0.18 -3.39 -8.86
N ALA A 24 -0.39 -4.22 -7.85
CA ALA A 24 -1.71 -4.67 -7.43
C ALA A 24 -1.65 -5.18 -5.99
N PHE A 25 -2.80 -5.25 -5.32
CA PHE A 25 -2.91 -5.89 -4.01
C PHE A 25 -4.17 -6.76 -3.93
N LEU A 26 -4.12 -7.80 -3.09
CA LEU A 26 -5.24 -8.68 -2.77
C LEU A 26 -5.70 -8.37 -1.35
N TRP A 27 -6.95 -7.91 -1.23
CA TRP A 27 -7.55 -7.62 0.06
C TRP A 27 -8.90 -8.32 0.16
N ARG A 28 -9.06 -9.16 1.20
CA ARG A 28 -10.28 -9.95 1.46
C ARG A 28 -10.78 -10.74 0.24
N GLY A 29 -9.85 -11.37 -0.48
CA GLY A 29 -10.15 -12.19 -1.67
C GLY A 29 -10.44 -11.40 -2.94
N ARG A 30 -10.42 -10.05 -2.89
CA ARG A 30 -10.58 -9.19 -4.07
C ARG A 30 -9.26 -8.57 -4.49
N ARG A 31 -8.92 -8.73 -5.77
CA ARG A 31 -7.75 -8.09 -6.37
C ARG A 31 -8.09 -6.64 -6.75
N TYR A 32 -7.15 -5.76 -6.46
CA TYR A 32 -7.17 -4.34 -6.80
C TYR A 32 -5.92 -4.04 -7.62
N ASP A 33 -6.08 -3.87 -8.94
CA ASP A 33 -4.99 -3.39 -9.78
C ASP A 33 -4.75 -1.90 -9.50
N ILE A 34 -3.49 -1.53 -9.28
CA ILE A 34 -3.11 -0.16 -8.97
C ILE A 34 -2.99 0.62 -10.28
N ARG A 35 -3.90 1.58 -10.47
CA ARG A 35 -3.90 2.47 -11.65
C ARG A 35 -3.00 3.67 -11.45
N ARG A 36 -2.91 4.17 -10.22
CA ARG A 36 -2.11 5.34 -9.89
C ARG A 36 -1.53 5.25 -8.50
N VAL A 37 -0.26 5.64 -8.38
CA VAL A 37 0.36 5.95 -7.09
C VAL A 37 0.27 7.46 -6.92
N LEU A 38 -0.45 7.92 -5.92
CA LEU A 38 -0.69 9.34 -5.63
C LEU A 38 0.46 9.94 -4.82
N GLY A 39 1.04 9.16 -3.91
CA GLY A 39 2.09 9.63 -3.02
C GLY A 39 2.86 8.47 -2.42
N THR A 40 4.09 8.76 -2.01
CA THR A 40 4.95 7.80 -1.32
C THR A 40 5.76 8.50 -0.26
N TYR A 41 5.89 7.89 0.90
CA TYR A 41 6.83 8.34 1.93
C TYR A 41 7.49 7.15 2.61
N ARG A 42 8.53 7.43 3.38
CA ARG A 42 9.32 6.43 4.07
C ARG A 42 9.42 6.83 5.53
N LEU A 43 9.28 5.85 6.42
CA LEU A 43 9.45 6.05 7.85
C LEU A 43 10.55 5.12 8.36
N LEU A 44 11.47 5.65 9.16
CA LEU A 44 12.46 4.84 9.87
C LEU A 44 11.86 4.41 11.21
N LYS A 45 11.77 3.10 11.43
CA LYS A 45 11.32 2.43 12.66
C LYS A 45 12.49 1.67 13.26
N GLY A 46 13.26 2.36 14.09
CA GLY A 46 14.51 1.81 14.63
C GLY A 46 15.52 1.52 13.51
N ARG A 47 15.85 0.24 13.32
CA ARG A 47 16.74 -0.21 12.24
C ARG A 47 16.02 -0.55 10.93
N TYR A 48 14.69 -0.59 10.96
CA TYR A 48 13.86 -1.00 9.83
C TYR A 48 13.20 0.20 9.18
N LEU A 49 12.85 0.01 7.92
CA LEU A 49 12.18 0.97 7.09
C LEU A 49 10.75 0.51 6.79
N GLU A 50 9.81 1.43 6.92
CA GLU A 50 8.46 1.30 6.38
C GLU A 50 8.34 2.14 5.11
N LEU A 51 7.85 1.55 4.04
CA LEU A 51 7.54 2.22 2.78
C LEU A 51 6.02 2.37 2.68
N HIS A 52 5.54 3.59 2.59
CA HIS A 52 4.11 3.89 2.46
C HIS A 52 3.78 4.35 1.04
N TYR A 53 2.65 3.88 0.53
CA TYR A 53 2.14 4.18 -0.80
C TYR A 53 0.66 4.51 -0.72
N SER A 54 0.28 5.73 -1.10
CA SER A 54 -1.12 6.07 -1.36
C SER A 54 -1.44 5.74 -2.81
N VAL A 55 -2.42 4.87 -3.04
CA VAL A 55 -2.72 4.29 -4.35
C VAL A 55 -4.22 4.35 -4.66
N MET A 56 -4.55 4.40 -5.94
CA MET A 56 -5.92 4.25 -6.44
C MET A 56 -6.03 3.02 -7.33
N SER A 57 -7.19 2.37 -7.25
CA SER A 57 -7.60 1.31 -8.17
C SER A 57 -8.63 1.85 -9.16
N ASP A 58 -9.48 0.98 -9.71
CA ASP A 58 -10.56 1.33 -10.64
C ASP A 58 -11.75 2.03 -9.97
N ASN A 59 -11.74 2.14 -8.64
CA ASN A 59 -12.75 2.84 -7.85
C ASN A 59 -12.20 4.19 -7.34
N PRO A 60 -13.07 5.10 -6.85
CA PRO A 60 -12.64 6.43 -6.40
C PRO A 60 -11.91 6.42 -5.04
N GLU A 61 -11.79 5.25 -4.40
CA GLU A 61 -11.16 5.14 -3.09
C GLU A 61 -9.63 5.28 -3.18
N VAL A 62 -9.03 5.87 -2.16
CA VAL A 62 -7.58 5.89 -1.97
C VAL A 62 -7.20 4.91 -0.88
N TYR A 63 -6.29 4.01 -1.19
CA TYR A 63 -5.75 3.01 -0.29
C TYR A 63 -4.35 3.40 0.14
N GLU A 64 -4.02 3.22 1.42
CA GLU A 64 -2.64 3.32 1.88
C GLU A 64 -2.05 1.94 2.14
N LEU A 65 -1.04 1.58 1.37
CA LEU A 65 -0.27 0.36 1.58
C LEU A 65 1.02 0.67 2.32
N ARG A 66 1.37 -0.17 3.29
CA ARG A 66 2.65 -0.15 4.00
C ARG A 66 3.42 -1.43 3.73
N PHE A 67 4.67 -1.31 3.32
CA PHE A 67 5.64 -2.40 3.32
C PHE A 67 6.63 -2.23 4.46
N SER A 68 6.71 -3.20 5.36
CA SER A 68 7.73 -3.23 6.43
C SER A 68 8.90 -4.10 6.01
N THR A 69 10.12 -3.54 6.09
CA THR A 69 11.37 -4.29 5.84
C THR A 69 11.79 -5.17 7.01
N GLU A 70 11.16 -5.04 8.19
CA GLU A 70 11.41 -5.91 9.34
C GLU A 70 10.94 -7.34 9.08
N GLY A 71 9.67 -7.48 8.69
CA GLY A 71 9.03 -8.77 8.44
C GLY A 71 8.80 -9.08 6.96
N MET A 72 9.27 -8.22 6.05
CA MET A 72 8.96 -8.28 4.62
C MET A 72 7.46 -8.40 4.32
N SER A 73 6.64 -7.68 5.08
CA SER A 73 5.19 -7.81 5.07
C SER A 73 4.51 -6.55 4.53
N TRP A 74 3.34 -6.76 3.90
CA TRP A 74 2.48 -5.70 3.42
C TRP A 74 1.21 -5.60 4.27
N SER A 75 0.73 -4.37 4.46
CA SER A 75 -0.54 -4.09 5.14
C SER A 75 -1.32 -3.00 4.39
N LEU A 76 -2.64 -3.13 4.35
CA LEU A 76 -3.54 -2.02 4.06
C LEU A 76 -3.79 -1.27 5.37
N VAL A 77 -3.27 -0.05 5.44
CA VAL A 77 -3.31 0.80 6.64
C VAL A 77 -4.64 1.52 6.76
N ARG A 78 -5.10 2.14 5.68
CA ARG A 78 -6.33 2.95 5.67
C ARG A 78 -6.96 3.02 4.29
N VAL A 79 -8.26 3.29 4.28
CA VAL A 79 -9.06 3.59 3.08
C VAL A 79 -9.66 4.98 3.23
N HIS A 80 -9.53 5.79 2.19
CA HIS A 80 -10.20 7.08 2.07
C HIS A 80 -11.28 6.93 0.99
N SER A 81 -12.54 6.96 1.40
CA SER A 81 -13.70 6.96 0.51
C SER A 81 -14.25 8.38 0.34
N GLU A 82 -14.85 8.68 -0.80
CA GLU A 82 -15.76 9.82 -0.90
C GLU A 82 -17.01 9.48 -0.06
N GLY A 83 -17.49 10.46 0.72
CA GLY A 83 -18.64 10.29 1.61
C GLY A 83 -19.95 10.48 0.88
#